data_AF-A0A7W2UUR1-F1
#
_entry.id   AF-A0A7W2UUR1-F1
#
_cell.length_a   1.000
_cell.length_b   1.000
_cell.length_c   1.000
_cell.angle_alpha   90.00
_cell.angle_beta   90.00
_cell.angle_gamma   90.00
#
_symmetry.space_group_name_H-M   'P 1'
#
loop_
_entity.id
_entity.type
_entity.pdbx_description
1 polymer ?
#
loop_
_entity_poly.entity_id
_entity_poly.type
_entity_poly.pdbx_seq_one_letter_code
_entity_poly.pdbx_strand_id
1 'polypeptide(L)'
;MVLGHPDAAMVDPDRGFVDMGFDSVAAVKLRNQLAGATRLDLPASLTFDHPTAVDLARHLRAEMLPDDAAAAILVLEELNKLDDSILVLDPGSAARVRISALLQDLTAKWVERTDRP
;
A
#
# COMPACT_ATOMS: atom_id res chain seq x y z
N MET A 1 14.14 18.36 -13.19
CA MET A 1 12.92 19.15 -12.89
C MET A 1 12.01 19.13 -14.10
N VAL A 2 10.74 18.77 -13.92
CA VAL A 2 9.78 18.54 -15.03
C VAL A 2 8.76 19.66 -15.16
N LEU A 3 8.50 20.41 -14.09
CA LEU A 3 7.40 21.39 -14.01
C LEU A 3 7.82 22.87 -14.07
N GLY A 4 9.12 23.18 -14.03
CA GLY A 4 9.57 24.56 -13.79
C GLY A 4 9.08 25.15 -12.45
N HIS A 5 8.47 24.32 -11.58
CA HIS A 5 8.06 24.69 -10.23
C HIS A 5 9.19 24.27 -9.28
N PRO A 6 9.76 25.23 -8.52
CA PRO A 6 10.94 24.98 -7.69
C PRO A 6 10.63 24.19 -6.41
N ASP A 7 9.36 23.96 -6.09
CA ASP A 7 8.94 23.38 -4.81
C ASP A 7 7.76 22.39 -4.98
N ALA A 8 7.86 21.23 -4.32
CA ALA A 8 6.81 20.21 -4.31
C ALA A 8 5.54 20.71 -3.61
N ALA A 9 5.65 21.73 -2.76
CA ALA A 9 4.53 22.38 -2.07
C ALA A 9 3.58 23.15 -3.01
N MET A 10 3.93 23.35 -4.28
CA MET A 10 3.07 24.01 -5.28
C MET A 10 2.22 23.03 -6.10
N VAL A 11 2.38 21.72 -5.91
CA VAL A 11 1.57 20.71 -6.58
C VAL A 11 0.34 20.43 -5.71
N ASP A 12 -0.83 20.84 -6.19
CA ASP A 12 -2.10 20.51 -5.54
C ASP A 12 -2.42 19.02 -5.80
N PRO A 13 -2.42 18.14 -4.77
CA PRO A 13 -2.53 16.70 -4.97
C PRO A 13 -3.87 16.25 -5.61
N ASP A 14 -4.93 17.06 -5.44
CA ASP A 14 -6.29 16.72 -5.87
C ASP A 14 -6.66 17.33 -7.23
N ARG A 15 -5.83 18.25 -7.75
CA ARG A 15 -6.06 18.88 -9.04
C ARG A 15 -5.48 18.03 -10.17
N GLY A 16 -6.17 18.01 -11.31
CA GLY A 16 -5.74 17.27 -12.49
C GLY A 16 -4.43 17.82 -13.07
N PHE A 17 -3.55 16.95 -13.55
CA PHE A 17 -2.32 17.31 -14.25
C PHE A 17 -2.62 18.30 -15.40
N VAL A 18 -3.63 18.01 -16.22
CA VAL A 18 -4.04 18.91 -17.33
C VAL A 18 -4.42 20.30 -16.82
N ASP A 19 -5.13 20.38 -15.69
CA ASP A 19 -5.56 21.66 -15.09
C ASP A 19 -4.40 22.45 -14.49
N MET A 20 -3.27 21.80 -14.18
CA MET A 20 -2.02 22.44 -13.76
C MET A 20 -1.12 22.84 -14.94
N GLY A 21 -1.54 22.59 -16.18
CA GLY A 21 -0.71 22.85 -17.36
C GLY A 21 0.32 21.75 -17.65
N PHE A 22 0.09 20.52 -17.16
CA PHE A 22 0.91 19.37 -17.53
C PHE A 22 0.65 19.03 -19.01
N ASP A 23 1.66 19.25 -19.84
CA ASP A 23 1.62 18.89 -21.26
C ASP A 23 2.12 17.45 -21.50
N SER A 24 2.02 16.98 -22.75
CA SER A 24 2.49 15.64 -23.12
C SER A 24 4.00 15.44 -22.91
N VAL A 25 4.80 16.51 -22.88
CA VAL A 25 6.26 16.43 -22.65
C VAL A 25 6.57 16.28 -21.17
N ALA A 26 5.84 17.00 -20.30
CA ALA A 26 5.90 16.87 -18.85
C ALA A 26 5.42 15.48 -18.41
N ALA A 27 4.35 14.96 -19.02
CA ALA A 27 3.86 13.60 -18.82
C ALA A 27 4.93 12.54 -19.08
N VAL A 28 5.61 12.62 -20.22
CA VAL A 28 6.66 11.66 -20.60
C VAL A 28 7.88 11.77 -19.68
N LYS A 29 8.28 12.98 -19.27
CA LYS A 29 9.38 13.18 -18.32
C LYS A 29 9.06 12.65 -16.93
N LEU A 30 7.84 12.87 -16.42
CA LEU A 30 7.38 12.32 -15.15
C LEU A 30 7.38 10.79 -15.19
N ARG A 31 6.83 10.19 -16.24
CA ARG A 31 6.88 8.74 -16.46
C ARG A 31 8.31 8.22 -16.44
N ASN A 32 9.23 8.86 -17.17
CA ASN A 32 10.63 8.42 -17.21
C ASN A 32 11.32 8.52 -15.84
N GLN A 33 11.02 9.56 -15.05
CA GLN A 33 11.55 9.69 -13.70
C GLN A 33 10.99 8.63 -12.77
N LEU A 34 9.67 8.37 -12.84
CA LEU A 34 9.01 7.35 -12.04
C LEU A 34 9.52 5.96 -12.41
N ALA A 35 9.58 5.61 -13.71
CA ALA A 35 10.12 4.34 -14.18
C ALA A 35 11.58 4.14 -13.74
N GLY A 36 12.39 5.21 -13.77
CA GLY A 36 13.76 5.18 -13.27
C GLY A 36 13.86 4.99 -11.75
N ALA A 37 12.94 5.56 -10.97
CA ALA A 37 12.93 5.48 -9.51
C ALA A 37 12.30 4.18 -8.97
N THR A 38 11.25 3.68 -9.61
CA THR A 38 10.48 2.51 -9.17
C THR A 38 10.88 1.22 -9.86
N ARG A 39 11.64 1.30 -10.97
CA ARG A 39 11.95 0.17 -11.88
C ARG A 39 10.71 -0.52 -12.46
N LEU A 40 9.55 0.12 -12.42
CA LEU A 40 8.32 -0.37 -13.03
C LEU A 40 8.28 0.03 -14.52
N ASP A 41 7.70 -0.83 -15.36
CA ASP A 41 7.39 -0.49 -16.74
C ASP A 41 6.07 0.27 -16.76
N LEU A 42 6.16 1.59 -16.89
CA LEU A 42 5.03 2.50 -16.74
C LEU A 42 4.49 2.89 -18.12
N PRO A 43 3.22 2.57 -18.47
CA PRO A 43 2.64 2.93 -19.75
C PRO A 43 2.55 4.45 -19.96
N ALA A 44 2.66 4.88 -21.22
CA ALA A 44 2.62 6.30 -21.57
C ALA A 44 1.27 6.98 -21.28
N SER A 45 0.20 6.20 -21.11
CA SER A 45 -1.14 6.67 -20.76
C SER A 45 -1.33 6.95 -19.26
N LEU A 46 -0.36 6.65 -18.40
CA LEU A 46 -0.51 6.75 -16.93
C LEU A 46 -1.01 8.10 -16.42
N THR A 47 -0.61 9.21 -17.05
CA THR A 47 -1.05 10.56 -16.65
C THR A 47 -2.46 10.91 -17.15
N PHE A 48 -2.98 10.15 -18.12
CA PHE A 48 -4.36 10.22 -18.59
C PHE A 48 -5.27 9.24 -17.82
N ASP A 49 -4.76 8.05 -17.51
CA ASP A 49 -5.46 7.02 -16.72
C ASP A 49 -5.57 7.40 -15.24
N HIS A 50 -4.56 8.14 -14.74
CA HIS A 50 -4.50 8.68 -13.38
C HIS A 50 -4.26 10.19 -13.45
N PRO A 51 -5.34 10.98 -13.60
CA PRO A 51 -5.24 12.40 -13.90
C PRO A 51 -4.73 13.24 -12.71
N THR A 52 -4.68 12.69 -11.50
CA THR A 52 -4.20 13.39 -10.29
C THR A 52 -2.93 12.74 -9.72
N ALA A 53 -2.16 13.51 -8.95
CA ALA A 53 -0.98 12.99 -8.27
C ALA A 53 -1.32 11.91 -7.23
N VAL A 54 -2.48 12.02 -6.58
CA VAL A 54 -2.98 11.03 -5.61
C VAL A 54 -3.31 9.71 -6.29
N ASP A 55 -3.98 9.74 -7.45
CA ASP A 55 -4.33 8.52 -8.18
C ASP A 55 -3.10 7.80 -8.72
N LEU A 56 -2.12 8.55 -9.22
CA LEU A 56 -0.85 8.01 -9.70
C LEU A 56 -0.04 7.40 -8.56
N ALA A 57 0.05 8.08 -7.40
CA ALA A 57 0.74 7.57 -6.23
C ALA A 57 0.09 6.29 -5.68
N ARG A 58 -1.25 6.22 -5.70
CA ARG A 58 -1.99 5.01 -5.29
C ARG A 58 -1.71 3.84 -6.22
N HIS A 59 -1.74 4.06 -7.53
CA HIS A 59 -1.44 3.04 -8.52
C HIS A 59 0.01 2.51 -8.38
N LEU A 60 0.99 3.41 -8.27
CA LEU A 60 2.38 3.02 -8.04
C LEU A 60 2.57 2.26 -6.73
N ARG A 61 1.88 2.66 -5.65
CA ARG A 61 1.94 1.93 -4.38
C ARG A 61 1.39 0.51 -4.53
N ALA A 62 0.35 0.31 -5.34
CA ALA A 62 -0.20 -1.01 -5.61
C ALA A 62 0.78 -1.88 -6.43
N GLU A 63 1.40 -1.31 -7.46
CA GLU A 63 2.39 -2.01 -8.31
C GLU A 63 3.72 -2.31 -7.60
N MET A 64 4.10 -1.49 -6.62
CA MET A 64 5.36 -1.64 -5.87
C MET A 64 5.24 -2.56 -4.65
N LEU A 65 4.03 -2.83 -4.16
CA LEU A 65 3.82 -3.79 -3.10
C LEU A 65 3.78 -5.18 -3.74
N PRO A 66 4.65 -6.13 -3.34
CA PRO A 66 4.43 -7.52 -3.72
C PRO A 66 3.03 -7.95 -3.25
N ASP A 67 2.35 -8.83 -3.99
CA ASP A 67 0.98 -9.31 -3.70
C ASP A 67 0.77 -9.70 -2.22
N ASP A 68 1.84 -10.17 -1.57
CA ASP A 68 1.85 -10.55 -0.17
C ASP A 68 1.81 -9.36 0.82
N ALA A 69 2.29 -8.17 0.45
CA ALA A 69 2.32 -7.01 1.34
C ALA A 69 0.94 -6.36 1.50
N ALA A 70 0.14 -6.29 0.42
CA ALA A 70 -1.26 -5.86 0.53
C ALA A 70 -2.10 -6.86 1.33
N ALA A 71 -1.89 -8.17 1.09
CA ALA A 71 -2.53 -9.23 1.86
C ALA A 71 -2.11 -9.17 3.34
N ALA A 72 -0.82 -8.96 3.63
CA ALA A 72 -0.30 -8.83 4.98
C ALA A 72 -0.91 -7.63 5.71
N ILE A 73 -1.08 -6.48 5.04
CA ILE A 73 -1.74 -5.30 5.64
C ILE A 73 -3.18 -5.64 6.06
N LEU A 74 -3.94 -6.34 5.21
CA LEU A 74 -5.31 -6.75 5.55
C LEU A 74 -5.33 -7.74 6.72
N VAL A 75 -4.42 -8.72 6.73
CA VAL A 75 -4.33 -9.70 7.80
C VAL A 75 -3.92 -9.03 9.13
N LEU A 76 -3.00 -8.07 9.10
CA LEU A 76 -2.56 -7.32 10.28
C LEU A 76 -3.70 -6.48 10.87
N GLU A 77 -4.52 -5.87 10.01
CA GLU A 77 -5.70 -5.11 10.45
C GLU A 77 -6.72 -6.01 11.16
N GLU A 78 -7.00 -7.20 10.61
CA GLU A 78 -7.90 -8.17 11.25
C GLU A 78 -7.34 -8.70 12.58
N LEU A 79 -6.02 -8.90 12.68
CA LEU A 79 -5.37 -9.26 13.94
C LEU A 79 -5.49 -8.15 15.00
N ASN A 80 -5.37 -6.88 14.60
CA ASN A 80 -5.53 -5.76 15.52
C ASN A 80 -6.97 -5.66 16.06
N LYS A 81 -7.97 -5.83 15.19
CA LYS A 81 -9.39 -5.89 15.61
C LYS A 81 -9.67 -7.05 16.57
N LEU A 82 -9.03 -8.19 16.36
CA LEU A 82 -9.12 -9.33 17.25
C LEU A 82 -8.51 -9.02 18.62
N ASP A 83 -7.34 -8.38 18.66
CA ASP A 83 -6.69 -7.96 19.92
C ASP A 83 -7.61 -7.04 20.73
N ASP A 84 -8.15 -5.99 20.10
CA ASP A 84 -9.12 -5.07 20.72
C ASP A 84 -10.34 -5.83 21.29
N SER A 85 -10.89 -6.78 20.52
CA SER A 85 -12.04 -7.59 20.95
C SER A 85 -11.71 -8.51 22.13
N ILE A 86 -10.49 -9.06 22.18
CA ILE A 86 -10.01 -9.90 23.28
C ILE A 86 -9.79 -9.09 24.55
N LEU A 87 -9.30 -7.86 24.43
CA LEU A 87 -9.05 -6.97 25.58
C LEU A 87 -10.33 -6.62 26.35
N VAL A 88 -11.48 -6.57 25.66
CA VAL A 88 -12.80 -6.34 26.29
C VAL A 88 -13.31 -7.58 27.06
N LEU A 89 -12.84 -8.78 26.72
CA LEU A 89 -13.25 -10.01 27.41
C LEU A 89 -12.58 -10.14 28.79
N ASP A 90 -13.33 -10.69 29.75
CA ASP A 90 -12.81 -11.00 31.07
C ASP A 90 -11.54 -11.89 30.98
N PRO A 91 -10.43 -11.52 31.66
CA PRO A 91 -9.18 -12.27 31.65
C PRO A 91 -9.30 -13.74 32.06
N GLY A 92 -10.24 -14.07 32.95
CA GLY A 92 -10.51 -15.42 33.43
C GLY A 92 -11.56 -16.18 32.62
N SER A 93 -12.16 -15.55 31.61
CA SER A 93 -13.20 -16.18 30.81
C SER A 93 -12.66 -17.39 30.05
N ALA A 94 -13.42 -18.49 30.08
CA ALA A 94 -13.11 -19.69 29.29
C ALA A 94 -12.99 -19.37 27.78
N ALA A 95 -13.73 -18.37 27.30
CA ALA A 95 -13.63 -17.87 25.92
C ALA A 95 -12.23 -17.33 25.61
N ARG A 96 -11.68 -16.44 26.47
CA ARG A 96 -10.33 -15.89 26.28
C ARG A 96 -9.25 -16.96 26.37
N VAL A 97 -9.37 -17.89 27.32
CA VAL A 97 -8.45 -19.04 27.43
C VAL A 97 -8.48 -19.89 26.15
N ARG A 98 -9.66 -20.14 25.59
CA ARG A 98 -9.81 -20.91 24.35
C ARG A 98 -9.21 -20.20 23.13
N ILE A 99 -9.42 -18.89 23.01
CA ILE A 99 -8.86 -18.07 21.93
C ILE A 99 -7.32 -18.07 21.99
N SER A 100 -6.73 -17.86 23.16
CA SER A 100 -5.28 -17.92 23.34
C SER A 100 -4.69 -19.27 22.95
N ALA A 101 -5.34 -20.38 23.33
CA ALA A 101 -4.90 -21.72 22.95
C ALA A 101 -4.98 -21.97 21.43
N LEU A 102 -6.00 -21.42 20.74
CA LEU A 102 -6.11 -21.50 19.29
C LEU A 102 -5.00 -20.72 18.58
N LEU A 103 -4.66 -19.52 19.07
CA LEU A 103 -3.58 -18.70 18.50
C LEU A 103 -2.21 -19.35 18.67
N GLN A 104 -1.98 -20.04 19.79
CA GLN A 104 -0.77 -20.83 20.03
C GLN A 104 -0.66 -22.00 19.06
N ASP A 105 -1.74 -22.76 18.85
CA ASP A 105 -1.80 -23.87 17.90
C ASP A 105 -1.57 -23.39 16.45
N LEU A 106 -2.16 -22.26 16.08
CA LEU A 106 -1.97 -21.65 14.77
C LEU A 106 -0.52 -21.24 14.52
N THR A 107 0.11 -20.57 15.50
CA THR A 107 1.52 -20.19 15.44
C THR A 107 2.42 -21.41 15.32
N ALA A 108 2.17 -22.47 16.10
CA ALA A 108 2.93 -23.71 16.03
C ALA A 108 2.85 -24.36 14.63
N LYS A 109 1.65 -24.42 14.04
CA LYS A 109 1.43 -24.93 12.68
C LYS A 109 2.18 -24.13 11.62
N TRP A 110 2.28 -22.81 11.78
CA TRP A 110 3.03 -21.98 10.84
C TRP A 110 4.53 -22.21 10.93
N VAL A 111 5.08 -22.33 12.14
CA VAL A 111 6.50 -22.69 12.34
C VAL A 111 6.83 -24.03 11.70
N GLU A 112 5.99 -25.05 11.90
CA GLU A 112 6.17 -26.37 11.30
C GLU A 112 6.10 -26.35 9.76
N ARG A 113 5.24 -25.51 9.19
CA ARG A 113 5.09 -25.38 7.73
C ARG A 113 6.24 -24.61 7.09
N THR A 114 6.86 -23.68 7.81
CA THR A 114 8.02 -22.90 7.34
C THR A 114 9.34 -23.68 7.47
N ASP A 115 9.43 -24.65 8.37
CA ASP A 115 10.61 -25.52 8.56
C ASP A 115 10.69 -26.68 7.56
N ARG A 116 9.69 -26.81 6.66
CA ARG A 116 9.65 -27.86 5.64
C ARG A 116 10.36 -27.36 4.37
N PRO A 117 11.50 -27.97 3.97
CA PRO A 117 12.33 -27.52 2.84
C PRO A 117 11.68 -27.72 1.48
#